data_AF-A0A093HNK0-F1
#
_entry.id   AF-A0A093HNK0-F1
#
_cell.length_a   1.000
_cell.length_b   1.000
_cell.length_c   1.000
_cell.angle_alpha   90.00
_cell.angle_beta   90.00
_cell.angle_gamma   90.00
#
_symmetry.space_group_name_H-M   'P 1'
#
loop_
_entity.id
_entity.type
_entity.pdbx_description
1 polymer ?
#
loop_
_entity_poly.entity_id
_entity_poly.type
_entity_poly.pdbx_seq_one_letter_code
_entity_poly.pdbx_strand_id
1 'polypeptide(L)'
;ATRHAEMVAIDQVLEWCKQHNKAHEEVFPKTVLYVTVEPCIMCAAALRLMIIYGCQNERFGGCGSVLNIASGDLVDTGEPFECAAGYRAKEAVELLKAFYRQENPNAPKSKVRKKKHR
;
A
#
# COMPACT_ATOMS: atom_id res chain seq x y z
N ALA A 1 14.27 2.44 -1.59
CA ALA A 1 12.99 2.68 -2.28
C ALA A 1 11.90 2.74 -1.22
N THR A 2 11.44 3.94 -0.84
CA THR A 2 10.46 4.17 0.25
C THR A 2 9.24 4.96 -0.22
N ARG A 3 9.22 5.43 -1.47
CA ARG A 3 8.14 6.24 -2.04
C ARG A 3 6.96 5.37 -2.51
N HIS A 4 6.40 4.59 -1.60
CA HIS A 4 5.12 3.90 -1.81
C HIS A 4 3.98 4.92 -1.85
N ALA A 5 2.84 4.53 -2.43
CA ALA A 5 1.69 5.43 -2.60
C ALA A 5 1.22 6.00 -1.25
N GLU A 6 1.24 5.17 -0.22
CA GLU A 6 0.95 5.47 1.17
C GLU A 6 1.82 6.60 1.73
N MET A 7 3.14 6.52 1.52
CA MET A 7 4.09 7.52 2.01
C MET A 7 3.92 8.84 1.27
N VAL A 8 3.65 8.78 -0.04
CA VAL A 8 3.33 9.98 -0.84
C VAL A 8 2.03 10.64 -0.36
N ALA A 9 1.02 9.86 0.03
CA ALA A 9 -0.22 10.39 0.59
C ALA A 9 0.02 11.09 1.94
N ILE A 10 0.86 10.53 2.82
CA ILE A 10 1.27 11.17 4.08
C ILE A 10 1.93 12.52 3.80
N ASP A 11 2.90 12.57 2.88
CA ASP A 11 3.60 13.80 2.52
C ASP A 11 2.61 14.88 2.04
N GLN A 12 1.61 14.49 1.25
CA GLN A 12 0.57 15.41 0.76
C GLN A 12 -0.33 15.91 1.89
N VAL A 13 -0.71 15.07 2.85
CA VAL A 13 -1.49 15.50 4.03
C VAL A 13 -0.68 16.46 4.89
N LEU A 14 0.60 16.17 5.15
CA LEU A 14 1.47 17.04 5.93
C LEU A 14 1.64 18.42 5.27
N GLU A 15 1.80 18.45 3.95
CA GLU A 15 1.88 19.70 3.20
C GLU A 15 0.55 20.48 3.24
N TRP A 16 -0.59 19.79 3.09
CA TRP A 16 -1.91 20.39 3.24
C TRP A 16 -2.11 21.01 4.63
N CYS A 17 -1.69 20.31 5.69
CA CYS A 17 -1.74 20.81 7.07
C CYS A 17 -0.95 22.12 7.24
N LYS A 18 0.26 22.20 6.67
CA LYS A 18 1.07 23.43 6.70
C LYS A 18 0.37 24.59 5.99
N GLN A 19 -0.19 24.34 4.81
CA GLN A 19 -0.89 25.36 4.02
C GLN A 19 -2.15 25.90 4.72
N HIS A 20 -2.80 25.08 5.55
CA HIS A 20 -4.02 25.44 6.26
C HIS A 20 -3.78 25.79 7.74
N ASN A 21 -2.51 25.89 8.18
CA ASN A 21 -2.12 26.13 9.56
C ASN A 21 -2.82 25.19 10.56
N LYS A 22 -2.86 23.89 10.24
CA LYS A 22 -3.43 22.83 11.07
C LYS A 22 -2.36 21.90 11.60
N ALA A 23 -2.51 21.47 12.84
CA ALA A 23 -1.71 20.39 13.42
C ALA A 23 -2.10 19.05 12.79
N HIS A 24 -1.13 18.23 12.41
CA HIS A 24 -1.40 16.95 11.75
C HIS A 24 -2.06 15.95 12.70
N GLU A 25 -1.83 16.07 14.01
CA GLU A 25 -2.47 15.32 15.08
C GLU A 25 -3.99 15.54 15.12
N GLU A 26 -4.50 16.66 14.61
CA GLU A 26 -5.95 16.90 14.52
C GLU A 26 -6.58 16.28 13.26
N VAL A 27 -5.76 16.03 12.23
CA VAL A 27 -6.20 15.65 10.88
C VAL A 27 -6.14 14.14 10.69
N PHE A 28 -5.02 13.50 11.03
CA PHE A 28 -4.84 12.06 10.82
C PHE A 28 -5.89 11.18 11.52
N PRO A 29 -6.30 11.43 12.78
CA PRO A 29 -7.35 10.64 13.43
C PRO A 29 -8.72 10.73 12.76
N LYS A 30 -8.94 11.74 11.92
CA LYS A 30 -10.19 11.97 11.16
C LYS A 30 -10.06 11.60 9.69
N THR A 31 -8.97 10.94 9.32
CA THR A 31 -8.64 10.59 7.94
C THR A 31 -8.78 9.08 7.73
N VAL A 32 -9.32 8.70 6.57
CA VAL A 32 -9.35 7.33 6.10
C VAL A 32 -8.52 7.24 4.83
N LEU A 33 -7.54 6.34 4.80
CA LEU A 33 -6.73 6.09 3.61
C LEU A 33 -7.34 4.97 2.78
N TYR A 34 -7.59 5.25 1.51
CA TYR A 34 -7.96 4.24 0.53
C TYR A 34 -6.75 3.87 -0.33
N VAL A 35 -6.43 2.58 -0.39
CA VAL A 35 -5.29 2.07 -1.18
C VAL A 35 -5.72 0.85 -1.99
N THR A 36 -5.21 0.69 -3.21
CA THR A 36 -5.65 -0.41 -4.09
C THR A 36 -5.18 -1.78 -3.61
N VAL A 37 -3.96 -1.84 -3.08
CA VAL A 37 -3.32 -3.06 -2.58
C VAL A 37 -3.08 -2.89 -1.08
N GLU A 38 -3.24 -3.96 -0.32
CA GLU A 38 -2.91 -3.98 1.11
C GLU A 38 -1.52 -3.36 1.38
N PRO A 39 -1.42 -2.42 2.34
CA PRO A 39 -0.16 -1.79 2.68
C PRO A 39 0.91 -2.83 3.01
N CYS A 40 2.14 -2.58 2.57
CA CYS A 40 3.23 -3.43 3.02
C CYS A 40 3.56 -3.19 4.51
N ILE A 41 4.32 -4.08 5.13
CA ILE A 41 4.75 -3.96 6.55
C ILE A 41 5.31 -2.57 6.88
N MET A 42 6.16 -2.00 6.02
CA MET A 42 6.72 -0.66 6.22
C MET A 42 5.62 0.42 6.26
N CYS A 43 4.68 0.36 5.32
CA CYS A 43 3.61 1.35 5.22
C CYS A 43 2.59 1.18 6.35
N ALA A 44 2.25 -0.05 6.72
CA ALA A 44 1.37 -0.34 7.85
C ALA A 44 1.99 0.10 9.20
N ALA A 45 3.31 0.03 9.36
CA ALA A 45 3.98 0.55 10.56
C ALA A 45 4.04 2.08 10.59
N ALA A 46 4.17 2.72 9.42
CA ALA A 46 4.17 4.18 9.31
C ALA A 46 2.77 4.80 9.45
N LEU A 47 1.74 4.09 8.98
CA LEU A 47 0.35 4.53 9.00
C LEU A 47 -0.37 3.96 10.23
N ARG A 48 -0.86 4.84 11.10
CA ARG A 48 -1.72 4.47 12.25
C ARG A 48 -3.07 5.16 12.18
N LEU A 49 -3.71 5.03 11.03
CA LEU A 49 -5.01 5.62 10.71
C LEU A 49 -5.93 4.53 10.18
N MET A 50 -7.21 4.83 9.99
CA MET A 50 -8.13 3.86 9.40
C MET A 50 -7.78 3.60 7.92
N ILE A 51 -7.53 2.34 7.56
CA ILE A 51 -7.15 1.96 6.19
C ILE A 51 -8.24 1.12 5.54
N ILE A 52 -8.59 1.45 4.31
CA ILE A 52 -9.45 0.62 3.45
C ILE A 52 -8.64 0.22 2.23
N TYR A 53 -8.54 -1.09 1.98
CA TYR A 53 -7.77 -1.60 0.85
C TYR A 53 -8.55 -2.56 -0.05
N GLY A 54 -8.15 -2.61 -1.32
CA GLY A 54 -8.79 -3.43 -2.33
C GLY A 54 -8.39 -4.90 -2.22
N CYS A 55 -7.23 -5.26 -2.75
CA CYS A 55 -6.75 -6.64 -2.76
C CYS A 55 -5.64 -6.88 -1.74
N GLN A 56 -5.49 -8.14 -1.32
CA GLN A 56 -4.42 -8.57 -0.42
C GLN A 56 -3.03 -8.45 -1.06
N ASN A 57 -2.02 -8.36 -0.21
CA ASN A 57 -0.61 -8.34 -0.58
C ASN A 57 0.08 -9.60 -0.03
N GLU A 58 -0.03 -10.68 -0.78
CA GLU A 58 0.45 -12.01 -0.39
C GLU A 58 1.97 -12.10 -0.14
N ARG A 59 2.75 -11.12 -0.61
CA ARG A 59 4.21 -11.14 -0.49
C ARG A 59 4.74 -10.24 0.62
N PHE A 60 4.09 -9.11 0.88
CA PHE A 60 4.63 -8.08 1.76
C PHE A 60 3.58 -7.44 2.69
N GLY A 61 2.34 -7.94 2.72
CA GLY A 61 1.20 -7.34 3.42
C GLY A 61 1.39 -7.20 4.93
N GLY A 62 1.14 -6.00 5.43
CA GLY A 62 1.28 -5.62 6.85
C GLY A 62 -0.05 -5.53 7.61
N CYS A 63 -1.17 -5.83 6.98
CA CYS A 63 -2.51 -5.74 7.58
C CYS A 63 -3.21 -7.10 7.65
N GLY A 64 -2.41 -8.19 7.68
CA GLY A 64 -2.91 -9.55 7.88
C GLY A 64 -2.40 -10.60 6.87
N SER A 65 -1.95 -10.22 5.67
CA SER A 65 -1.52 -11.25 4.69
C SER A 65 -0.18 -11.89 5.01
N VAL A 66 0.80 -11.12 5.50
CA VAL A 66 2.12 -11.65 5.92
C VAL A 66 2.36 -11.38 7.39
N LEU A 67 2.13 -10.14 7.82
CA LEU A 67 2.19 -9.72 9.21
C LEU A 67 0.97 -8.86 9.50
N ASN A 68 0.51 -8.87 10.75
CA ASN A 68 -0.59 -8.02 11.19
C ASN A 68 -0.07 -6.93 12.12
N ILE A 69 0.34 -5.79 11.54
CA ILE A 69 0.73 -4.60 12.31
C ILE A 69 -0.51 -3.92 12.92
N ALA A 70 -1.67 -4.05 12.27
CA ALA A 70 -2.91 -3.40 12.66
C ALA A 70 -3.46 -3.88 14.02
N SER A 71 -3.17 -5.13 14.42
CA SER A 71 -3.68 -5.66 15.70
C SER A 71 -2.99 -5.11 16.94
N GLY A 72 -1.79 -4.53 16.81
CA GLY A 72 -1.02 -4.04 17.96
C GLY A 72 -0.45 -5.14 18.87
N ASP A 73 -0.59 -6.42 18.50
CA ASP A 73 -0.12 -7.56 19.32
C ASP A 73 1.42 -7.70 19.33
N LEU A 74 2.11 -6.97 18.46
CA LEU A 74 3.55 -7.01 18.33
C LEU A 74 4.20 -5.98 19.26
N VAL A 75 5.21 -6.42 20.01
CA VAL A 75 5.97 -5.59 20.96
C VAL A 75 6.56 -4.38 20.24
N ASP A 76 6.46 -3.20 20.88
CA ASP A 76 6.98 -1.91 20.40
C ASP A 76 6.46 -1.46 19.02
N THR A 77 5.39 -2.09 18.51
CA THR A 77 4.82 -1.65 17.24
C THR A 77 3.88 -0.49 17.38
N GLY A 78 3.37 -0.17 18.60
CA GLY A 78 2.49 0.94 18.99
C GLY A 78 0.99 0.61 19.00
N GLU A 79 0.11 1.61 19.09
CA GLU A 79 -1.35 1.41 19.19
C GLU A 79 -1.96 0.71 17.95
N PRO A 80 -3.00 -0.13 18.16
CA PRO A 80 -3.73 -0.78 17.07
C PRO A 80 -4.52 0.22 16.22
N PHE A 81 -4.85 -0.18 14.99
CA PHE A 81 -5.64 0.63 14.07
C PHE A 81 -6.56 -0.23 13.21
N GLU A 82 -7.65 0.36 12.72
CA GLU A 82 -8.65 -0.35 11.94
C GLU A 82 -8.26 -0.50 10.47
N CYS A 83 -8.46 -1.71 9.93
CA CYS A 83 -8.26 -2.02 8.53
C CYS A 83 -9.49 -2.76 7.96
N ALA A 84 -10.00 -2.32 6.82
CA ALA A 84 -11.04 -3.03 6.08
C ALA A 84 -10.54 -3.47 4.69
N ALA A 85 -10.72 -4.75 4.38
CA ALA A 85 -10.29 -5.36 3.13
C ALA A 85 -11.45 -5.45 2.11
N GLY A 86 -11.11 -5.61 0.84
CA GLY A 86 -12.05 -6.04 -0.20
C GLY A 86 -12.68 -4.91 -1.02
N TYR A 87 -12.37 -3.63 -0.73
CA TYR A 87 -12.99 -2.51 -1.42
C TYR A 87 -12.54 -2.43 -2.89
N ARG A 88 -13.44 -2.78 -3.83
CA ARG A 88 -13.11 -2.89 -5.26
C ARG A 88 -11.92 -3.82 -5.53
N ALA A 89 -11.83 -4.91 -4.78
CA ALA A 89 -10.72 -5.87 -4.85
C ALA A 89 -10.51 -6.43 -6.26
N LYS A 90 -11.60 -6.70 -7.00
CA LYS A 90 -11.53 -7.22 -8.37
C LYS A 90 -10.81 -6.23 -9.28
N GLU A 91 -11.17 -4.95 -9.23
CA GLU A 91 -10.52 -3.92 -10.02
C GLU A 91 -9.05 -3.71 -9.62
N ALA A 92 -8.75 -3.73 -8.33
CA ALA A 92 -7.37 -3.64 -7.85
C ALA A 92 -6.48 -4.78 -8.38
N VAL A 93 -6.99 -6.03 -8.34
CA VAL A 93 -6.29 -7.19 -8.92
C VAL A 93 -6.13 -7.05 -10.43
N GLU A 94 -7.16 -6.58 -11.14
CA GLU A 94 -7.07 -6.40 -12.60
C GLU A 94 -6.05 -5.33 -12.99
N LEU A 95 -5.88 -4.25 -12.20
CA LEU A 95 -4.82 -3.27 -12.41
C LEU A 95 -3.42 -3.89 -12.27
N LEU A 96 -3.18 -4.71 -11.23
CA LEU A 96 -1.92 -5.44 -11.06
C LEU A 96 -1.66 -6.40 -12.22
N LYS A 97 -2.67 -7.17 -12.62
CA LYS A 97 -2.54 -8.08 -13.78
C LYS A 97 -2.28 -7.32 -15.07
N ALA A 98 -2.90 -6.16 -15.28
CA ALA A 98 -2.66 -5.33 -16.45
C ALA A 98 -1.22 -4.79 -16.47
N PHE A 99 -0.68 -4.39 -15.33
CA PHE A 99 0.72 -3.98 -15.18
C PHE A 99 1.70 -5.11 -15.54
N TYR A 100 1.55 -6.30 -14.93
CA TYR A 100 2.48 -7.42 -15.18
C TYR A 100 2.33 -8.09 -16.55
N ARG A 101 1.18 -7.90 -17.23
CA ARG A 101 1.00 -8.34 -18.62
C ARG A 101 1.88 -7.56 -19.61
N GLN A 102 2.28 -6.34 -19.25
CA GLN A 102 3.15 -5.52 -20.08
C GLN A 102 4.59 -6.01 -19.96
N GLU A 103 5.30 -6.13 -21.09
CA GLU A 103 6.75 -6.35 -21.05
C GLU A 103 7.41 -5.08 -20.49
N ASN A 104 8.39 -5.23 -19.61
CA ASN A 104 9.15 -4.09 -19.11
C ASN A 104 10.04 -3.56 -20.26
N PRO A 105 9.78 -2.35 -20.80
CA PRO A 105 10.56 -1.82 -21.93
C PRO A 105 12.02 -1.55 -21.56
N ASN A 106 12.32 -1.42 -20.27
CA ASN A 106 13.68 -1.25 -19.76
C ASN A 106 14.38 -2.58 -19.46
N ALA A 107 13.68 -3.72 -19.59
CA ALA A 107 14.32 -5.01 -19.39
C ALA A 107 15.34 -5.25 -20.52
N PRO A 108 16.56 -5.70 -20.18
CA PRO A 108 17.52 -6.08 -21.21
C PRO A 108 16.92 -7.18 -22.09
N LYS A 109 17.20 -7.12 -23.39
CA LYS A 109 16.72 -8.12 -24.35
C LYS A 109 17.03 -9.51 -23.84
N SER A 110 16.01 -10.35 -23.68
CA SER A 110 16.18 -11.69 -23.13
C SER A 110 17.18 -12.47 -23.99
N LYS A 111 18.26 -12.97 -23.38
CA LYS A 111 19.22 -13.87 -24.06
C LYS A 111 18.63 -15.26 -24.34
N VAL A 112 17.46 -15.55 -23.79
CA VAL A 112 16.74 -16.81 -24.01
C VAL A 112 16.14 -16.82 -25.41
N ARG A 113 16.59 -17.75 -26.26
CA ARG A 113 15.99 -17.99 -27.58
C ARG A 113 14.52 -18.40 -27.40
N LYS A 114 13.57 -17.56 -27.83
CA LYS A 114 12.15 -17.94 -27.93
C LYS A 114 12.06 -19.16 -28.88
N LYS A 115 11.68 -20.34 -28.38
CA LYS A 115 11.34 -21.48 -29.23
C LYS A 115 10.12 -21.08 -30.05
N LYS A 116 10.26 -20.98 -31.38
CA LYS A 116 9.13 -20.83 -32.30
C LYS A 116 8.22 -22.05 -32.09
N HIS A 117 7.00 -21.82 -31.58
CA HIS A 117 5.95 -22.82 -31.71
C HIS A 117 5.64 -22.95 -33.21
N ARG A 118 5.71 -24.20 -33.68
CA ARG A 118 5.43 -24.59 -35.06
C ARG A 118 3.96 -24.94 -35.18
#